data_AF-A0A8T4CWP3-F1
#
_entry.id   AF-A0A8T4CWP3-F1
#
_cell.length_a   1.000
_cell.length_b   1.000
_cell.length_c   1.000
_cell.angle_alpha   90.00
_cell.angle_beta   90.00
_cell.angle_gamma   90.00
#
_symmetry.space_group_name_H-M   'P 1'
#
loop_
_entity.id
_entity.type
_entity.pdbx_description
1 polymer ?
#
loop_
_entity_poly.entity_id
_entity_poly.type
_entity_poly.pdbx_seq_one_letter_code
_entity_poly.pdbx_strand_id
1 'polypeptide(L)'
;MKNILLASAMSLAFIAITPSAFAASTNVKVKANVKGSCSFADGNDVIIDMGTLSANSGDQSKQGVTQFWCSNGVNYTITMNNGLHATGTQKRMQSNQYYLPYTLTLTPTTGVGTGPGTLKDILLTATVLGSDINNATVANGYTDTVVLTINL
;
A
#
# COMPACT_ATOMS: atom_id res chain seq x y z
N MET A 1 -41.40 98.12 -11.29
CA MET A 1 -39.96 98.04 -11.60
C MET A 1 -39.19 97.79 -10.31
N LYS A 2 -38.48 96.65 -10.24
CA LYS A 2 -37.18 96.44 -9.57
C LYS A 2 -37.10 96.43 -8.02
N ASN A 3 -36.98 95.18 -7.51
CA ASN A 3 -36.16 94.68 -6.39
C ASN A 3 -36.67 94.97 -4.95
N ILE A 4 -36.77 93.97 -4.06
CA ILE A 4 -35.65 93.46 -3.25
C ILE A 4 -35.96 92.04 -2.73
N LEU A 5 -34.92 91.20 -2.72
CA LEU A 5 -34.89 89.79 -2.36
C LEU A 5 -35.26 89.52 -0.89
N LEU A 6 -36.18 88.57 -0.69
CA LEU A 6 -36.46 87.95 0.61
C LEU A 6 -35.50 86.78 0.85
N ALA A 7 -34.83 86.82 2.00
CA ALA A 7 -34.03 85.76 2.55
C ALA A 7 -34.90 84.57 2.98
N SER A 8 -34.45 83.35 2.71
CA SER A 8 -34.57 82.23 3.65
C SER A 8 -33.64 81.11 3.22
N ALA A 9 -32.62 80.87 4.04
CA ALA A 9 -31.76 79.71 3.96
C ALA A 9 -32.58 78.46 4.33
N MET A 10 -32.77 77.55 3.38
CA MET A 10 -33.38 76.25 3.66
C MET A 10 -32.44 75.16 3.13
N SER A 11 -31.43 74.84 3.95
CA SER A 11 -30.59 73.68 3.80
C SER A 11 -31.45 72.42 3.89
N LEU A 12 -31.84 71.86 2.75
CA LEU A 12 -32.51 70.57 2.68
C LEU A 12 -31.46 69.46 2.83
N ALA A 13 -31.16 69.09 4.08
CA ALA A 13 -30.37 67.91 4.39
C ALA A 13 -31.21 66.65 4.08
N PHE A 14 -31.07 66.12 2.87
CA PHE A 14 -31.60 64.80 2.52
C PHE A 14 -30.71 63.73 3.17
N ILE A 15 -31.03 63.35 4.41
CA ILE A 15 -30.47 62.14 5.03
C ILE A 15 -31.15 60.96 4.36
N ALA A 16 -30.53 60.42 3.32
CA ALA A 16 -30.86 59.11 2.80
C ALA A 16 -30.50 58.08 3.88
N ILE A 17 -31.52 57.59 4.60
CA ILE A 17 -31.40 56.45 5.49
C ILE A 17 -31.07 55.25 4.59
N THR A 18 -29.79 54.92 4.45
CA THR A 18 -29.37 53.68 3.83
C THR A 18 -29.78 52.54 4.76
N PRO A 19 -30.56 51.55 4.33
CA PRO A 19 -30.82 50.39 5.17
C PRO A 19 -29.48 49.68 5.40
N SER A 20 -29.03 49.64 6.64
CA SER A 20 -27.90 48.80 7.05
C SER A 20 -28.32 47.35 6.82
N ALA A 21 -27.81 46.73 5.74
CA ALA A 21 -27.98 45.32 5.51
C ALA A 21 -27.34 44.55 6.68
N PHE A 22 -28.17 44.01 7.59
CA PHE A 22 -27.68 43.18 8.69
C PHE A 22 -27.24 41.84 8.13
N ALA A 23 -25.93 41.66 7.97
CA ALA A 23 -25.37 40.36 7.63
C ALA A 23 -25.33 39.49 8.89
N ALA A 24 -26.22 38.50 8.98
CA ALA A 24 -26.10 37.41 9.95
C ALA A 24 -25.15 36.35 9.39
N SER A 25 -24.11 36.01 10.14
CA SER A 25 -23.12 35.00 9.73
C SER A 25 -22.97 33.93 10.80
N THR A 26 -22.72 32.70 10.34
CA THR A 26 -22.47 31.54 11.18
C THR A 26 -21.29 30.75 10.64
N ASN A 27 -20.56 30.07 11.52
CA ASN A 27 -19.40 29.29 11.15
C ASN A 27 -19.82 27.93 10.59
N VAL A 28 -19.49 27.66 9.33
CA VAL A 28 -19.57 26.33 8.75
C VAL A 28 -18.29 25.58 9.07
N LYS A 29 -18.40 24.48 9.83
CA LYS A 29 -17.27 23.58 10.11
C LYS A 29 -17.32 22.39 9.17
N VAL A 30 -16.29 22.23 8.35
CA VAL A 30 -16.11 21.04 7.50
C VAL A 30 -15.21 20.05 8.22
N LYS A 31 -15.62 18.78 8.28
CA LYS A 31 -14.87 17.69 8.89
C LYS A 31 -14.85 16.49 7.93
N ALA A 32 -13.72 15.79 7.90
CA ALA A 32 -13.55 14.55 7.15
C ALA A 32 -12.62 13.59 7.90
N ASN A 33 -12.77 12.30 7.64
CA ASN A 33 -11.85 11.25 8.09
C ASN A 33 -11.22 10.60 6.87
N VAL A 34 -9.90 10.36 6.90
CA VAL A 34 -9.19 9.60 5.88
C VAL A 34 -8.91 8.22 6.43
N LYS A 35 -9.40 7.18 5.76
CA LYS A 35 -9.11 5.79 6.12
C LYS A 35 -7.83 5.33 5.41
N GLY A 36 -6.88 4.82 6.18
CA GLY A 36 -5.66 4.20 5.65
C GLY A 36 -5.93 2.87 4.95
N SER A 37 -5.21 2.62 3.86
CA SER A 37 -5.23 1.35 3.12
C SER A 37 -3.84 1.02 2.56
N CYS A 38 -3.63 -0.25 2.23
CA CYS A 38 -2.51 -0.74 1.44
C CYS A 38 -3.03 -1.56 0.26
N SER A 39 -2.27 -1.61 -0.84
CA SER A 39 -2.56 -2.45 -2.00
C SER A 39 -1.27 -2.88 -2.69
N PHE A 40 -1.26 -4.08 -3.25
CA PHE A 40 -0.26 -4.45 -4.25
C PHE A 40 -0.43 -3.58 -5.51
N ALA A 41 0.67 -3.32 -6.20
CA ALA A 41 0.71 -2.48 -7.39
C ALA A 41 0.08 -3.17 -8.60
N ASP A 42 0.27 -4.49 -8.70
CA ASP A 42 -0.36 -5.36 -9.68
C ASP A 42 -0.96 -6.61 -8.99
N GLY A 43 -1.83 -7.31 -9.72
CA GLY A 43 -2.52 -8.52 -9.24
C GLY A 43 -1.90 -9.81 -9.75
N ASN A 44 -0.67 -9.78 -10.28
CA ASN A 44 -0.03 -10.98 -10.78
C ASN A 44 0.69 -11.72 -9.65
N ASP A 45 0.79 -13.04 -9.81
CA ASP A 45 1.59 -13.85 -8.90
C ASP A 45 3.08 -13.60 -9.13
N VAL A 46 3.85 -13.54 -8.03
CA VAL A 46 5.31 -13.53 -8.10
C VAL A 46 5.81 -14.95 -8.29
N ILE A 47 6.45 -15.21 -9.43
CA ILE A 47 7.06 -16.51 -9.73
C ILE A 47 8.55 -16.45 -9.41
N ILE A 48 9.00 -17.26 -8.45
CA ILE A 48 10.42 -17.50 -8.18
C ILE A 48 10.79 -18.84 -8.80
N ASP A 49 11.36 -18.80 -10.00
CA ASP A 49 11.80 -20.01 -10.70
C ASP A 49 13.19 -20.45 -10.21
N MET A 50 13.22 -21.61 -9.54
CA MET A 50 14.45 -22.23 -9.04
C MET A 50 15.30 -22.85 -10.17
N GLY A 51 14.72 -23.03 -11.36
CA GLY A 51 15.34 -23.71 -12.50
C GLY A 51 15.60 -25.20 -12.22
N THR A 52 16.55 -25.76 -12.96
CA THR A 52 16.97 -27.16 -12.77
C THR A 52 17.93 -27.26 -11.58
N LEU A 53 17.49 -27.94 -10.54
CA LEU A 53 18.31 -28.25 -9.36
C LEU A 53 19.03 -29.60 -9.58
N SER A 54 20.35 -29.57 -9.57
CA SER A 54 21.20 -30.76 -9.78
C SER A 54 21.86 -31.20 -8.48
N ALA A 55 22.00 -32.50 -8.27
CA ALA A 55 22.76 -33.02 -7.14
C ALA A 55 24.19 -32.47 -7.11
N ASN A 56 24.71 -32.23 -5.92
CA ASN A 56 26.02 -31.63 -5.61
C ASN A 56 26.21 -30.19 -6.09
N SER A 57 25.13 -29.46 -6.39
CA SER A 57 25.19 -28.03 -6.75
C SER A 57 25.36 -27.08 -5.56
N GLY A 58 25.25 -27.59 -4.33
CA GLY A 58 25.19 -26.76 -3.11
C GLY A 58 23.85 -26.04 -2.97
N ASP A 59 23.75 -25.12 -2.01
CA ASP A 59 22.53 -24.35 -1.77
C ASP A 59 22.17 -23.49 -2.99
N GLN A 60 20.90 -23.50 -3.37
CA GLN A 60 20.39 -22.72 -4.50
C GLN A 60 19.45 -21.65 -3.98
N SER A 61 19.67 -20.40 -4.40
CA SER A 61 18.87 -19.24 -3.97
C SER A 61 18.45 -18.40 -5.17
N LYS A 62 17.19 -17.96 -5.15
CA LYS A 62 16.57 -17.13 -6.21
C LYS A 62 15.65 -16.08 -5.58
N GLN A 63 15.46 -15.00 -6.32
CA GLN A 63 14.69 -13.85 -5.86
C GLN A 63 13.50 -13.57 -6.75
N GLY A 64 12.44 -13.07 -6.13
CA GLY A 64 11.29 -12.47 -6.79
C GLY A 64 11.00 -11.11 -6.16
N VAL A 65 10.40 -10.21 -6.94
CA VAL A 65 10.04 -8.86 -6.48
C VAL A 65 8.59 -8.61 -6.81
N THR A 66 7.86 -8.02 -5.86
CA THR A 66 6.57 -7.38 -6.08
C THR A 66 6.56 -6.01 -5.45
N GLN A 67 5.58 -5.20 -5.83
CA GLN A 67 5.44 -3.82 -5.38
C GLN A 67 4.11 -3.61 -4.69
N PHE A 68 4.12 -2.74 -3.69
CA PHE A 68 2.91 -2.33 -2.99
C PHE A 68 3.01 -0.85 -2.62
N TRP A 69 1.88 -0.27 -2.24
CA TRP A 69 1.83 1.02 -1.59
C TRP A 69 0.90 0.97 -0.38
N CYS A 70 1.15 1.87 0.56
CA CYS A 70 0.27 2.15 1.68
C CYS A 70 0.02 3.66 1.75
N SER A 71 -1.17 4.04 2.22
CA SER A 71 -1.53 5.44 2.47
C SER A 71 -0.48 6.12 3.35
N ASN A 72 -0.30 7.43 3.19
CA ASN A 72 0.74 8.16 3.91
C ASN A 72 0.54 8.07 5.45
N GLY A 73 1.61 7.73 6.18
CA GLY A 73 1.61 7.63 7.64
C GLY A 73 1.01 6.33 8.20
N VAL A 74 0.57 5.41 7.34
CA VAL A 74 0.04 4.10 7.75
C VAL A 74 1.19 3.15 8.08
N ASN A 75 1.23 2.65 9.32
CA ASN A 75 2.10 1.54 9.67
C ASN A 75 1.60 0.27 8.97
N TYR A 76 2.53 -0.56 8.52
CA TYR A 76 2.20 -1.85 7.93
C TYR A 76 3.12 -2.95 8.44
N THR A 77 2.62 -4.18 8.39
CA THR A 77 3.39 -5.41 8.54
C THR A 77 3.11 -6.34 7.37
N ILE A 78 4.11 -7.09 6.93
CA ILE A 78 4.02 -8.02 5.81
C ILE A 78 4.32 -9.41 6.32
N THR A 79 3.40 -10.34 6.07
CA THR A 79 3.47 -11.72 6.54
C THR A 79 3.26 -12.68 5.39
N MET A 80 3.79 -13.90 5.53
CA MET A 80 3.52 -15.02 4.62
C MET A 80 2.91 -16.17 5.42
N ASN A 81 1.99 -16.91 4.79
CA ASN A 81 1.60 -18.22 5.33
C ASN A 81 2.72 -19.26 5.09
N ASN A 82 2.52 -20.52 5.48
CA ASN A 82 3.54 -21.57 5.30
C ASN A 82 3.58 -22.19 3.89
N GLY A 83 2.61 -21.89 3.02
CA GLY A 83 2.48 -22.55 1.71
C GLY A 83 1.40 -23.63 1.71
N LEU A 84 1.04 -24.12 0.52
CA LEU A 84 -0.01 -25.12 0.31
C LEU A 84 0.42 -26.51 0.78
N HIS A 85 1.72 -26.82 0.68
CA HIS A 85 2.26 -28.17 0.91
C HIS A 85 3.15 -28.27 2.17
N ALA A 86 3.00 -27.31 3.08
CA ALA A 86 3.78 -27.23 4.30
C ALA A 86 3.54 -28.41 5.25
N THR A 87 4.52 -28.68 6.11
CA THR A 87 4.37 -29.56 7.27
C THR A 87 4.84 -28.84 8.52
N GLY A 88 3.92 -28.53 9.42
CA GLY A 88 4.18 -27.59 10.51
C GLY A 88 4.56 -26.21 9.96
N THR A 89 5.76 -25.73 10.32
CA THR A 89 6.34 -24.48 9.82
C THR A 89 7.27 -24.67 8.61
N GLN A 90 7.57 -25.91 8.23
CA GLN A 90 8.46 -26.19 7.11
C GLN A 90 7.70 -26.03 5.79
N LYS A 91 8.12 -25.05 4.98
CA LYS A 91 7.64 -24.87 3.61
C LYS A 91 8.24 -25.94 2.72
N ARG A 92 7.45 -26.48 1.79
CA ARG A 92 7.89 -27.52 0.84
C ARG A 92 7.16 -27.33 -0.48
N MET A 93 7.86 -27.54 -1.58
CA MET A 93 7.27 -27.69 -2.90
C MET A 93 6.87 -29.16 -3.11
N GLN A 94 5.83 -29.42 -3.90
CA GLN A 94 5.33 -30.76 -4.20
C GLN A 94 5.40 -31.03 -5.71
N SER A 95 5.82 -32.24 -6.07
CA SER A 95 5.64 -32.83 -7.39
C SER A 95 5.14 -34.27 -7.23
N ASN A 96 3.94 -34.58 -7.71
CA ASN A 96 3.25 -35.84 -7.43
C ASN A 96 3.21 -36.13 -5.92
N GLN A 97 3.73 -37.25 -5.43
CA GLN A 97 3.85 -37.53 -3.98
C GLN A 97 5.16 -37.04 -3.34
N TYR A 98 6.06 -36.45 -4.12
CA TYR A 98 7.39 -36.05 -3.64
C TYR A 98 7.37 -34.62 -3.15
N TYR A 99 8.16 -34.35 -2.11
CA TYR A 99 8.27 -33.04 -1.49
C TYR A 99 9.72 -32.58 -1.45
N LEU A 100 9.94 -31.30 -1.74
CA LEU A 100 11.26 -30.65 -1.66
C LEU A 100 11.17 -29.45 -0.71
N PRO A 101 11.83 -29.49 0.47
CA PRO A 101 11.85 -28.36 1.40
C PRO A 101 12.51 -27.12 0.81
N TYR A 102 12.06 -25.95 1.27
CA TYR A 102 12.70 -24.68 0.98
C TYR A 102 12.44 -23.68 2.12
N THR A 103 13.23 -22.63 2.16
CA THR A 103 12.98 -21.44 2.99
C THR A 103 12.57 -20.28 2.10
N LEU A 104 11.63 -19.45 2.56
CA LEU A 104 11.24 -18.22 1.89
C LEU A 104 11.29 -17.08 2.90
N THR A 105 12.07 -16.06 2.59
CA THR A 105 12.19 -14.84 3.40
C THR A 105 11.71 -13.65 2.60
N LEU A 106 11.31 -12.59 3.31
CA LEU A 106 10.86 -11.34 2.71
C LEU A 106 11.51 -10.14 3.39
N THR A 107 11.73 -9.07 2.63
CA THR A 107 12.12 -7.76 3.15
C THR A 107 11.50 -6.66 2.30
N PRO A 108 10.95 -5.58 2.91
CA PRO A 108 10.81 -5.36 4.35
C PRO A 108 9.64 -6.14 4.98
N THR A 109 9.71 -6.44 6.27
CA THR A 109 8.58 -7.05 7.03
C THR A 109 7.67 -6.01 7.68
N THR A 110 8.13 -4.78 7.87
CA THR A 110 7.37 -3.68 8.49
C THR A 110 7.77 -2.34 7.91
N GLY A 111 6.95 -1.32 8.07
CA GLY A 111 7.33 0.06 7.76
C GLY A 111 6.16 1.04 7.82
N VAL A 112 6.36 2.21 7.20
CA VAL A 112 5.37 3.28 7.11
C VAL A 112 5.09 3.63 5.65
N GLY A 113 3.82 3.71 5.29
CA GLY A 113 3.34 4.13 3.99
C GLY A 113 3.67 5.58 3.68
N THR A 114 3.99 5.84 2.42
CA THR A 114 4.36 7.18 1.91
C THR A 114 3.33 7.71 0.90
N GLY A 115 2.21 7.00 0.72
CA GLY A 115 1.16 7.32 -0.24
C GLY A 115 1.25 6.52 -1.54
N PRO A 116 0.17 6.51 -2.34
CA PRO A 116 0.05 5.71 -3.56
C PRO A 116 1.02 6.12 -4.68
N GLY A 117 1.57 7.33 -4.64
CA GLY A 117 2.55 7.82 -5.63
C GLY A 117 3.96 7.26 -5.45
N THR A 118 4.20 6.41 -4.44
CA THR A 118 5.51 5.82 -4.17
C THR A 118 5.34 4.34 -3.89
N LEU A 119 5.61 3.52 -4.91
CA LEU A 119 5.67 2.07 -4.76
C LEU A 119 6.89 1.68 -3.93
N LYS A 120 6.72 0.65 -3.11
CA LYS A 120 7.78 0.02 -2.32
C LYS A 120 7.95 -1.41 -2.80
N ASP A 121 9.20 -1.82 -2.99
CA ASP A 121 9.54 -3.19 -3.34
C ASP A 121 9.43 -4.10 -2.10
N ILE A 122 8.94 -5.32 -2.33
CA ILE A 122 9.07 -6.46 -1.45
C ILE A 122 9.97 -7.46 -2.16
N LEU A 123 11.16 -7.66 -1.61
CA LEU A 123 12.09 -8.67 -2.09
C LEU A 123 11.81 -9.99 -1.38
N LEU A 124 11.48 -11.01 -2.17
CA LEU A 124 11.30 -12.39 -1.72
C LEU A 124 12.55 -13.18 -2.10
N THR A 125 13.12 -13.93 -1.15
CA THR A 125 14.28 -14.81 -1.41
C THR A 125 13.92 -16.24 -1.02
N ALA A 126 13.86 -17.11 -2.02
CA ALA A 126 13.67 -18.54 -1.85
C ALA A 126 15.03 -19.25 -1.80
N THR A 127 15.18 -20.27 -0.97
CA THR A 127 16.41 -21.06 -0.88
C THR A 127 16.08 -22.53 -0.65
N VAL A 128 16.73 -23.40 -1.44
CA VAL A 128 16.70 -24.86 -1.27
C VAL A 128 18.11 -25.28 -0.87
N LEU A 129 18.24 -26.02 0.23
CA LEU A 129 19.54 -26.47 0.72
C LEU A 129 20.11 -27.55 -0.20
N GLY A 130 21.43 -27.56 -0.40
CA GLY A 130 22.10 -28.56 -1.22
C GLY A 130 21.90 -29.98 -0.70
N SER A 131 21.79 -30.15 0.62
CA SER A 131 21.45 -31.42 1.26
C SER A 131 20.05 -31.91 0.91
N ASP A 132 19.07 -31.01 0.83
CA ASP A 132 17.71 -31.32 0.39
C ASP A 132 17.67 -31.67 -1.10
N ILE A 133 18.42 -30.95 -1.95
CA ILE A 133 18.55 -31.26 -3.39
C ILE A 133 19.16 -32.66 -3.58
N ASN A 134 20.20 -33.00 -2.83
CA ASN A 134 20.87 -34.29 -2.91
C ASN A 134 19.97 -35.46 -2.51
N ASN A 135 19.01 -35.23 -1.62
CA ASN A 135 18.06 -36.23 -1.14
C ASN A 135 16.72 -36.20 -1.90
N ALA A 136 16.52 -35.21 -2.78
CA ALA A 136 15.29 -35.05 -3.53
C ALA A 136 15.08 -36.18 -4.52
N THR A 137 13.84 -36.65 -4.64
CA THR A 137 13.49 -37.57 -5.73
C THR A 137 13.46 -36.80 -7.06
N VAL A 138 14.05 -37.38 -8.11
CA VAL A 138 14.02 -36.79 -9.45
C VAL A 138 12.57 -36.72 -9.94
N ALA A 139 12.07 -35.49 -10.07
CA ALA A 139 10.73 -35.20 -10.58
C ALA A 139 10.71 -33.80 -11.21
N ASN A 140 9.72 -33.56 -12.06
CA ASN A 140 9.52 -32.27 -12.72
C ASN A 140 8.39 -31.49 -12.04
N GLY A 141 8.49 -30.16 -12.03
CA GLY A 141 7.39 -29.29 -11.59
C GLY A 141 7.12 -29.35 -10.08
N TYR A 142 8.16 -29.33 -9.26
CA TYR A 142 7.99 -29.02 -7.84
C TYR A 142 7.43 -27.60 -7.70
N THR A 143 6.23 -27.46 -7.16
CA THR A 143 5.58 -26.16 -6.95
C THR A 143 5.02 -26.03 -5.54
N ASP A 144 4.88 -24.78 -5.09
CA ASP A 144 4.15 -24.42 -3.87
C ASP A 144 3.48 -23.06 -4.10
N THR A 145 2.44 -22.77 -3.32
CA THR A 145 1.75 -21.47 -3.34
C THR A 145 1.76 -20.88 -1.95
N VAL A 146 2.52 -19.79 -1.78
CA VAL A 146 2.58 -19.01 -0.53
C VAL A 146 1.75 -17.75 -0.69
N VAL A 147 0.91 -17.46 0.29
CA VAL A 147 0.11 -16.24 0.33
C VAL A 147 0.86 -15.16 1.09
N LEU A 148 1.12 -14.03 0.42
CA LEU A 148 1.65 -12.82 0.99
C LEU A 148 0.51 -11.91 1.45
N THR A 149 0.59 -11.34 2.65
CA THR A 149 -0.46 -10.50 3.24
C THR A 149 0.14 -9.24 3.85
N ILE A 150 -0.47 -8.09 3.54
CA ILE A 150 -0.13 -6.80 4.15
C ILE A 150 -1.21 -6.47 5.19
N ASN A 151 -0.80 -6.28 6.45
CA ASN A 151 -1.67 -5.92 7.55
C ASN A 151 -1.39 -4.47 8.01
N LEU A 152 -2.45 -3.79 8.44
CA LEU A 152 -2.49 -2.40 8.89
C LEU A 152 -2.60 -2.33 10.42
#